data_AF-A0A928GQ11-F1
#
_entry.id   AF-A0A928GQ11-F1
#
_cell.length_a   1.000
_cell.length_b   1.000
_cell.length_c   1.000
_cell.angle_alpha   90.00
_cell.angle_beta   90.00
_cell.angle_gamma   90.00
#
_symmetry.space_group_name_H-M   'P 1'
#
loop_
_entity.id
_entity.type
_entity.pdbx_description
1 polymer ?
#
loop_
_entity_poly.entity_id
_entity_poly.type
_entity_poly.pdbx_seq_one_letter_code
_entity_poly.pdbx_strand_id
1 'polypeptide(L)'
;MKSRLLSLTLFLVLSGGLYAQSAAKMERIERREARKQKQAAELAQSRAEMIKLVEDTTFVLEANTFIGPFGQESPVSSFQNYFAIIGDKVSISIAFNNPVSSSAVTPLAWYGPGIPGVGPGYNSPGWPGWNWQSWDTPNTPATLTSYSIDMSDADGPFVVTGSFRTWTGVIPVNFKVFIQANGTGRIIFYANDGGQATFTGDVVSPENASTLYPLP
;
A
#
# COMPACT_ATOMS: atom_id res chain seq x y z
N MET A 1 17.38 -16.57 72.71
CA MET A 1 16.78 -17.31 71.58
C MET A 1 15.78 -16.49 70.76
N LYS A 2 14.92 -15.66 71.38
CA LYS A 2 13.90 -14.84 70.66
C LYS A 2 14.46 -13.86 69.60
N SER A 3 15.64 -13.27 69.81
CA SER A 3 16.28 -12.35 68.85
C SER A 3 16.77 -13.03 67.57
N ARG A 4 17.16 -14.32 67.61
CA ARG A 4 17.61 -15.07 66.43
C ARG A 4 16.45 -15.50 65.52
N LEU A 5 15.28 -15.74 66.09
CA LEU A 5 14.08 -16.09 65.32
C LEU A 5 13.56 -14.89 64.51
N LEU A 6 13.51 -13.70 65.12
CA LEU A 6 13.01 -12.48 64.48
C LEU A 6 13.87 -12.03 63.29
N SER A 7 15.19 -12.21 63.39
CA SER A 7 16.14 -11.85 62.34
C SER A 7 16.04 -12.80 61.13
N LEU A 8 15.78 -14.08 61.36
CA LEU A 8 15.61 -15.07 60.28
C LEU A 8 14.31 -14.84 59.49
N THR A 9 13.21 -14.49 60.15
CA THR A 9 11.94 -14.19 59.48
C THR A 9 12.02 -12.93 58.63
N LEU A 10 12.70 -11.89 59.10
CA LEU A 10 12.90 -10.65 58.35
C LEU A 10 13.77 -10.87 57.11
N PHE A 11 14.80 -11.73 57.20
CA PHE A 11 15.68 -12.07 56.08
C PHE A 11 14.94 -12.85 54.98
N LEU A 12 14.04 -13.76 55.34
CA LEU A 12 13.20 -14.54 54.41
C LEU A 12 12.18 -13.68 53.65
N VAL A 13 11.58 -12.68 54.30
CA VAL A 13 10.62 -11.77 53.64
C VAL A 13 11.31 -10.84 52.65
N LEU A 14 12.48 -10.30 53.00
CA LEU A 14 13.26 -9.42 52.12
C LEU A 14 13.83 -10.15 50.90
N SER A 15 14.26 -11.41 51.07
CA SER A 15 14.81 -12.20 49.96
C SER A 15 13.73 -12.71 48.99
N GLY A 16 12.51 -13.02 49.47
CA GLY A 16 11.39 -13.41 48.61
C GLY A 16 10.88 -12.30 47.69
N GLY A 17 10.85 -11.05 48.17
CA GLY A 17 10.40 -9.90 47.37
C GLY A 17 11.30 -9.57 46.18
N LEU A 18 12.63 -9.70 46.36
CA LEU A 18 13.62 -9.45 45.31
C LEU A 18 13.58 -10.53 44.20
N TYR A 19 13.35 -11.80 44.57
CA TYR A 19 13.20 -12.90 43.61
C TYR A 19 11.91 -12.79 42.78
N ALA A 20 10.79 -12.40 43.38
CA ALA A 20 9.54 -12.21 42.63
C ALA A 20 9.64 -11.04 41.62
N GLN A 21 10.30 -9.95 42.00
CA GLN A 21 10.51 -8.79 41.14
C GLN A 21 11.48 -9.09 39.99
N SER A 22 12.53 -9.88 40.23
CA SER A 22 13.48 -10.30 39.19
C SER A 22 12.87 -11.32 38.22
N ALA A 23 12.09 -12.28 38.71
CA ALA A 23 11.36 -13.24 37.89
C ALA A 23 10.34 -12.56 36.97
N ALA A 24 9.53 -11.62 37.48
CA ALA A 24 8.57 -10.87 36.68
C ALA A 24 9.23 -10.00 35.60
N LYS A 25 10.41 -9.43 35.89
CA LYS A 25 11.20 -8.67 34.92
C LYS A 25 11.77 -9.58 33.82
N MET A 26 12.27 -10.76 34.18
CA MET A 26 12.75 -11.76 33.21
C MET A 26 11.65 -12.26 32.29
N GLU A 27 10.48 -12.65 32.84
CA GLU A 27 9.34 -13.10 32.04
C GLU A 27 8.88 -12.03 31.04
N ARG A 28 8.90 -10.75 31.43
CA ARG A 28 8.55 -9.63 30.53
C ARG A 28 9.57 -9.47 29.39
N ILE A 29 10.86 -9.69 29.66
CA ILE A 29 11.91 -9.65 28.65
C ILE A 29 11.75 -10.82 27.68
N GLU A 30 11.60 -12.04 28.19
CA GLU A 30 11.39 -13.25 27.39
C GLU A 30 10.15 -13.12 26.49
N ARG A 31 9.02 -12.65 27.04
CA ARG A 31 7.80 -12.41 26.26
C ARG A 31 8.01 -11.38 25.16
N ARG A 32 8.83 -10.36 25.40
CA ARG A 32 9.16 -9.33 24.39
C ARG A 32 10.06 -9.90 23.29
N GLU A 33 11.04 -10.71 23.64
CA GLU A 33 11.93 -11.37 22.68
C GLU A 33 11.18 -12.39 21.83
N ALA A 34 10.32 -13.22 22.44
CA ALA A 34 9.46 -14.14 21.72
C ALA A 34 8.53 -13.42 20.72
N ARG A 35 7.95 -12.27 21.10
CA ARG A 35 7.14 -11.44 20.19
C ARG A 35 7.95 -10.88 19.03
N LYS A 36 9.17 -10.39 19.29
CA LYS A 36 10.05 -9.89 18.23
C LYS A 36 10.45 -10.99 17.25
N GLN A 37 10.80 -12.18 17.75
CA GLN A 37 11.14 -13.32 16.90
C GLN A 37 9.96 -13.75 16.05
N LYS A 38 8.76 -13.81 16.63
CA LYS A 38 7.53 -14.12 15.90
C LYS A 38 7.25 -13.08 14.81
N GLN A 39 7.31 -11.79 15.12
CA GLN A 39 7.10 -10.71 14.16
C GLN A 39 8.15 -10.72 13.04
N ALA A 40 9.42 -11.00 13.37
CA ALA A 40 10.48 -11.11 12.37
C ALA A 40 10.24 -12.30 11.42
N ALA A 41 9.78 -13.44 11.94
CA ALA A 41 9.43 -14.60 11.15
C ALA A 41 8.21 -14.33 10.24
N GLU A 42 7.16 -13.70 10.76
CA GLU A 42 5.97 -13.29 9.98
C GLU A 42 6.35 -12.29 8.88
N LEU A 43 7.20 -11.30 9.19
CA LEU A 43 7.67 -10.33 8.20
C LEU A 43 8.53 -10.99 7.13
N ALA A 44 9.39 -11.95 7.49
CA ALA A 44 10.21 -12.68 6.53
C ALA A 44 9.35 -13.54 5.59
N GLN A 45 8.29 -14.16 6.10
CA GLN A 45 7.31 -14.90 5.30
C GLN A 45 6.56 -13.96 4.35
N SER A 46 6.00 -12.86 4.87
CA SER A 46 5.31 -11.86 4.06
C SER A 46 6.24 -11.25 2.99
N ARG A 47 7.51 -11.01 3.32
CA ARG A 47 8.53 -10.56 2.37
C ARG A 47 8.70 -11.54 1.20
N ALA A 48 8.81 -12.84 1.50
CA ALA A 48 8.95 -13.88 0.48
C ALA A 48 7.70 -14.01 -0.39
N GLU A 49 6.51 -13.87 0.20
CA GLU A 49 5.24 -13.84 -0.52
C GLU A 49 5.18 -12.65 -1.47
N MET A 50 5.50 -11.43 -0.99
CA MET A 50 5.49 -10.23 -1.83
C MET A 50 6.46 -10.33 -3.00
N ILE A 51 7.68 -10.86 -2.77
CA ILE A 51 8.65 -11.13 -3.84
C ILE A 51 8.03 -12.03 -4.90
N LYS A 52 7.41 -13.13 -4.47
CA LYS A 52 6.80 -14.07 -5.40
C LYS A 52 5.71 -13.41 -6.23
N LEU A 53 4.83 -12.61 -5.61
CA LEU A 53 3.75 -11.91 -6.34
C LEU A 53 4.29 -10.93 -7.39
N VAL A 54 5.38 -10.22 -7.11
CA VAL A 54 5.97 -9.29 -8.07
C VAL A 54 6.77 -10.01 -9.16
N GLU A 55 7.47 -11.09 -8.83
CA GLU A 55 8.21 -11.91 -9.81
C GLU A 55 7.25 -12.63 -10.77
N ASP A 56 6.14 -13.15 -10.24
CA ASP A 56 5.11 -13.85 -11.01
C ASP A 56 4.20 -12.87 -11.77
N THR A 57 4.33 -11.56 -11.58
CA THR A 57 3.44 -10.52 -12.15
C THR A 57 1.97 -10.75 -11.82
N THR A 58 1.68 -11.18 -10.59
CA THR A 58 0.33 -11.54 -10.12
C THR A 58 0.06 -10.84 -8.79
N PHE A 59 -0.21 -9.54 -8.82
CA PHE A 59 -0.52 -8.78 -7.61
C PHE A 59 -1.61 -7.75 -7.84
N VAL A 60 -2.28 -7.40 -6.75
CA VAL A 60 -3.28 -6.33 -6.68
C VAL A 60 -2.86 -5.38 -5.57
N LEU A 61 -2.78 -4.09 -5.87
CA LEU A 61 -2.71 -3.03 -4.88
C LEU A 61 -4.12 -2.48 -4.66
N GLU A 62 -4.67 -2.74 -3.48
CA GLU A 62 -5.97 -2.26 -3.02
C GLU A 62 -5.79 -0.91 -2.31
N ALA A 63 -6.07 0.18 -3.02
CA ALA A 63 -5.80 1.51 -2.51
C ALA A 63 -6.82 1.90 -1.43
N ASN A 64 -6.32 2.31 -0.27
CA ASN A 64 -7.14 2.83 0.83
C ASN A 64 -6.92 4.32 1.06
N THR A 65 -5.86 4.90 0.47
CA THR A 65 -5.51 6.31 0.62
C THR A 65 -5.02 6.86 -0.71
N PHE A 66 -5.52 8.05 -1.05
CA PHE A 66 -5.02 8.89 -2.12
C PHE A 66 -4.11 9.98 -1.54
N ILE A 67 -2.97 10.23 -2.19
CA ILE A 67 -2.02 11.29 -1.82
C ILE A 67 -2.02 12.36 -2.92
N GLY A 68 -2.49 13.55 -2.57
CA GLY A 68 -2.54 14.71 -3.45
C GLY A 68 -1.16 15.31 -3.76
N PRO A 69 -1.10 16.25 -4.73
CA PRO A 69 0.16 16.84 -5.20
C PRO A 69 0.93 17.63 -4.13
N PHE A 70 0.28 18.03 -3.03
CA PHE A 70 0.90 18.73 -1.91
C PHE A 70 1.05 17.83 -0.66
N GLY A 71 0.91 16.50 -0.83
CA GLY A 71 1.05 15.52 0.25
C GLY A 71 -0.19 15.35 1.13
N GLN A 72 -1.31 16.00 0.79
CA GLN A 72 -2.58 15.80 1.50
C GLN A 72 -3.11 14.39 1.29
N GLU A 73 -3.49 13.72 2.36
CA GLU A 73 -4.05 12.38 2.32
C GLU A 73 -5.58 12.43 2.30
N SER A 74 -6.20 11.54 1.54
CA SER A 74 -7.65 11.37 1.51
C SER A 74 -7.98 9.88 1.48
N PRO A 75 -8.83 9.39 2.39
CA PRO A 75 -9.22 7.99 2.36
C PRO A 75 -10.06 7.70 1.11
N VAL A 76 -9.83 6.54 0.52
CA VAL A 76 -10.57 6.02 -0.63
C VAL A 76 -11.03 4.58 -0.35
N SER A 77 -12.08 4.15 -1.04
CA SER A 77 -12.55 2.76 -0.91
C SER A 77 -11.69 1.84 -1.77
N SER A 78 -11.06 0.84 -1.16
CA SER A 78 -10.29 -0.19 -1.87
C SER A 78 -11.11 -0.90 -2.93
N PHE A 79 -12.40 -1.18 -2.65
CA PHE A 79 -13.32 -1.83 -3.58
C PHE A 79 -13.40 -1.14 -4.96
N GLN A 80 -13.24 0.19 -5.01
CA GLN A 80 -13.34 0.97 -6.24
C GLN A 80 -12.01 1.61 -6.66
N ASN A 81 -10.94 1.40 -5.89
CA ASN A 81 -9.64 1.99 -6.12
C ASN A 81 -8.58 0.91 -6.01
N TYR A 82 -8.14 0.39 -7.15
CA TYR A 82 -7.16 -0.68 -7.19
C TYR A 82 -6.32 -0.64 -8.46
N PHE A 83 -5.17 -1.29 -8.38
CA PHE A 83 -4.29 -1.56 -9.51
C PHE A 83 -3.89 -3.03 -9.49
N ALA A 84 -4.18 -3.77 -10.55
CA ALA A 84 -3.90 -5.18 -10.66
C ALA A 84 -3.01 -5.47 -11.88
N ILE A 85 -2.02 -6.34 -11.69
CA ILE A 85 -1.25 -6.97 -12.75
C ILE A 85 -1.44 -8.48 -12.63
N ILE A 86 -1.84 -9.13 -13.72
CA ILE A 86 -1.97 -10.59 -13.83
C ILE A 86 -1.35 -11.01 -15.17
N GLY A 87 -0.08 -11.43 -15.13
CA GLY A 87 0.71 -11.68 -16.33
C GLY A 87 0.95 -10.38 -17.10
N ASP A 88 0.53 -10.37 -18.36
CA ASP A 88 0.60 -9.18 -19.23
C ASP A 88 -0.64 -8.29 -19.14
N LYS A 89 -1.65 -8.66 -18.34
CA LYS A 89 -2.89 -7.90 -18.20
C LYS A 89 -2.81 -6.95 -17.03
N VAL A 90 -3.25 -5.72 -17.26
CA VAL A 90 -3.36 -4.67 -16.27
C VAL A 90 -4.82 -4.24 -16.15
N SER A 91 -5.30 -4.18 -14.91
CA SER A 91 -6.59 -3.57 -14.56
C SER A 91 -6.35 -2.44 -13.58
N ILE A 92 -7.07 -1.34 -13.77
CA ILE A 92 -7.00 -0.16 -12.91
C ILE A 92 -8.40 0.40 -12.75
N SER A 93 -8.81 0.62 -11.50
CA SER A 93 -10.02 1.35 -11.18
C SER A 93 -9.66 2.46 -10.20
N ILE A 94 -10.13 3.67 -10.46
CA ILE A 94 -9.95 4.84 -9.60
C ILE A 94 -11.30 5.55 -9.55
N ALA A 95 -11.87 5.64 -8.35
CA ALA A 95 -13.17 6.28 -8.12
C ALA A 95 -13.12 7.16 -6.88
N PHE A 96 -13.43 8.45 -7.08
CA PHE A 96 -13.57 9.41 -5.99
C PHE A 96 -15.05 9.57 -5.64
N ASN A 97 -15.49 8.95 -4.54
CA ASN A 97 -16.88 9.04 -4.06
C ASN A 97 -17.14 10.29 -3.18
N ASN A 98 -16.10 11.06 -2.87
CA ASN A 98 -16.25 12.33 -2.15
C ASN A 98 -16.10 13.49 -3.15
N PRO A 99 -16.90 14.58 -3.03
CA PRO A 99 -16.44 15.86 -3.52
C PRO A 99 -15.18 16.18 -2.73
N VAL A 100 -14.02 15.86 -3.28
CA VAL A 100 -12.76 16.45 -2.80
C VAL A 100 -13.05 17.94 -2.84
N SER A 101 -13.10 18.57 -1.66
CA SER A 101 -13.58 19.94 -1.55
C SER A 101 -12.86 20.76 -2.61
N SER A 102 -13.61 21.61 -3.31
CA SER A 102 -13.06 22.52 -4.32
C SER A 102 -11.91 23.40 -3.79
N SER A 103 -11.61 23.34 -2.49
CA SER A 103 -10.54 24.03 -1.79
C SER A 103 -9.26 23.20 -1.60
N ALA A 104 -9.31 21.86 -1.71
CA ALA A 104 -8.14 20.98 -1.64
C ALA A 104 -7.58 20.61 -3.02
N VAL A 105 -8.37 20.86 -4.08
CA VAL A 105 -8.00 20.63 -5.48
C VAL A 105 -8.44 21.81 -6.35
N THR A 106 -8.04 23.03 -5.97
CA THR A 106 -7.80 24.07 -6.96
C THR A 106 -6.33 23.99 -7.39
N PRO A 107 -5.99 23.36 -8.54
CA PRO A 107 -4.86 23.88 -9.28
C PRO A 107 -5.23 25.32 -9.62
N LEU A 108 -4.36 26.27 -9.29
CA LEU A 108 -4.40 27.61 -9.86
C LEU A 108 -4.70 27.47 -11.36
N ALA A 109 -5.78 28.13 -11.79
CA ALA A 109 -6.35 28.00 -13.11
C ALA A 109 -5.29 27.98 -14.22
N TRP A 110 -5.17 26.85 -14.91
CA TRP A 110 -4.53 26.76 -16.21
C TRP A 110 -5.56 26.22 -17.20
N TYR A 111 -6.34 27.14 -17.76
CA TYR A 111 -7.13 26.91 -18.96
C TYR A 111 -6.15 26.82 -20.15
N GLY A 112 -5.73 25.60 -20.50
CA GLY A 112 -5.15 25.32 -21.82
C GLY A 112 -6.27 25.18 -22.87
N PRO A 113 -6.00 25.45 -24.15
CA PRO A 113 -7.04 25.50 -25.19
C PRO A 113 -7.65 24.10 -25.38
N GLY A 114 -8.97 24.02 -25.21
CA GLY A 114 -9.72 22.78 -25.24
C GLY A 114 -9.60 22.02 -26.56
N ILE A 115 -9.53 20.69 -26.47
CA ILE A 115 -9.73 19.80 -27.59
C ILE A 115 -11.20 19.93 -28.04
N PRO A 116 -11.49 20.33 -29.29
CA PRO A 116 -12.87 20.49 -29.74
C PRO A 116 -13.56 19.12 -29.81
N GLY A 117 -14.66 18.94 -29.08
CA GLY A 117 -15.55 17.79 -29.25
C GLY A 117 -15.99 17.04 -27.99
N VAL A 118 -15.50 17.41 -26.80
CA VAL A 118 -15.95 16.77 -25.55
C VAL A 118 -16.95 17.70 -24.86
N GLY A 119 -18.23 17.30 -24.88
CA GLY A 119 -19.31 18.03 -24.20
C GLY A 119 -19.10 18.12 -22.68
N PRO A 120 -19.88 18.95 -21.96
CA PRO A 120 -19.69 19.24 -20.55
C PRO A 120 -20.18 18.06 -19.69
N GLY A 121 -19.40 16.99 -19.65
CA GLY A 121 -19.55 15.89 -18.70
C GLY A 121 -18.74 16.18 -17.46
N TYR A 122 -19.37 16.07 -16.29
CA TYR A 122 -18.81 16.13 -14.93
C TYR A 122 -17.28 16.03 -14.86
N ASN A 123 -16.62 17.19 -14.93
CA ASN A 123 -15.21 17.31 -14.62
C ASN A 123 -15.03 16.96 -13.14
N SER A 124 -14.48 15.78 -12.85
CA SER A 124 -13.88 15.50 -11.55
C SER A 124 -12.88 16.63 -11.24
N PRO A 125 -12.98 17.32 -10.10
CA PRO A 125 -12.15 18.48 -9.84
C PRO A 125 -10.67 18.07 -9.76
N GLY A 126 -9.88 18.51 -10.75
CA GLY A 126 -8.48 18.87 -10.56
C GLY A 126 -7.39 17.86 -10.90
N TRP A 127 -7.56 17.02 -11.92
CA TRP A 127 -6.45 16.30 -12.55
C TRP A 127 -6.05 16.89 -13.91
N PRO A 128 -4.76 16.87 -14.27
CA PRO A 128 -4.31 17.30 -15.60
C PRO A 128 -4.86 16.35 -16.66
N GLY A 129 -5.70 16.85 -17.58
CA GLY A 129 -5.94 16.26 -18.91
C GLY A 129 -6.59 14.88 -19.04
N TRP A 130 -6.78 14.12 -17.96
CA TRP A 130 -7.38 12.78 -18.02
C TRP A 130 -8.84 12.82 -17.59
N ASN A 131 -9.76 12.63 -18.54
CA ASN A 131 -11.12 12.24 -18.22
C ASN A 131 -11.11 10.78 -17.75
N TRP A 132 -10.81 10.54 -16.47
CA TRP A 132 -10.89 9.23 -15.83
C TRP A 132 -12.36 8.86 -15.58
N GLN A 133 -13.14 8.76 -16.66
CA GLN A 133 -14.38 8.01 -16.63
C GLN A 133 -13.97 6.55 -16.35
N SER A 134 -14.54 5.89 -15.33
CA SER A 134 -14.31 4.47 -15.01
C SER A 134 -14.07 3.66 -16.30
N TRP A 135 -12.82 3.24 -16.55
CA TRP A 135 -12.45 2.47 -17.74
C TRP A 135 -12.67 0.96 -17.49
N ASP A 136 -13.59 0.63 -16.58
CA ASP A 136 -14.15 -0.72 -16.44
C ASP A 136 -15.04 -1.00 -17.65
N THR A 137 -14.42 -1.30 -18.78
CA THR A 137 -15.03 -2.26 -19.70
C THR A 137 -14.32 -3.59 -19.46
N PRO A 138 -14.99 -4.59 -18.85
CA PRO A 138 -14.43 -5.92 -18.64
C PRO A 138 -13.97 -6.65 -19.93
N ASN A 139 -14.09 -6.01 -21.10
CA ASN A 139 -13.88 -6.63 -22.41
C ASN A 139 -12.52 -6.33 -23.06
N THR A 140 -11.69 -5.43 -22.53
CA THR A 140 -10.31 -5.22 -23.03
C THR A 140 -9.36 -4.72 -21.92
N PRO A 141 -8.72 -5.62 -21.15
CA PRO A 141 -7.72 -5.22 -20.16
C PRO A 141 -6.56 -4.48 -20.83
N ALA A 142 -5.97 -3.51 -20.13
CA ALA A 142 -4.74 -2.88 -20.59
C ALA A 142 -3.61 -3.91 -20.64
N THR A 143 -2.61 -3.69 -21.49
CA THR A 143 -1.48 -4.62 -21.66
C THR A 143 -0.22 -4.01 -21.08
N LEU A 144 0.47 -4.77 -20.24
CA LEU A 144 1.79 -4.44 -19.72
C LEU A 144 2.79 -4.43 -20.87
N THR A 145 3.53 -3.33 -21.02
CA THR A 145 4.51 -3.11 -22.09
C THR A 145 5.95 -3.12 -21.60
N SER A 146 6.17 -2.81 -20.33
CA SER A 146 7.47 -2.89 -19.68
C SER A 146 7.27 -3.21 -18.20
N TYR A 147 8.23 -3.93 -17.62
CA TYR A 147 8.22 -4.33 -16.23
C TYR A 147 9.65 -4.59 -15.75
N SER A 148 10.01 -4.03 -14.61
CA SER A 148 11.29 -4.22 -13.97
C SER A 148 11.12 -4.17 -12.45
N ILE A 149 11.88 -5.00 -11.75
CA ILE A 149 11.90 -5.05 -10.30
C ILE A 149 13.31 -4.68 -9.83
N ASP A 150 13.39 -3.73 -8.92
CA ASP A 150 14.60 -3.40 -8.17
C ASP A 150 14.45 -3.85 -6.72
N MET A 151 15.33 -4.76 -6.31
CA MET A 151 15.43 -5.31 -4.95
C MET A 151 16.83 -5.05 -4.36
N SER A 152 17.51 -4.00 -4.81
CA SER A 152 18.89 -3.68 -4.40
C SER A 152 19.02 -3.38 -2.89
N ASP A 153 17.95 -2.89 -2.26
CA ASP A 153 17.87 -2.73 -0.82
C ASP A 153 17.26 -3.99 -0.18
N ALA A 154 18.09 -4.77 0.52
CA ALA A 154 17.67 -6.02 1.15
C ALA A 154 16.59 -5.80 2.23
N ASP A 155 16.66 -4.68 2.95
CA ASP A 155 15.76 -4.33 4.05
C ASP A 155 14.72 -3.27 3.64
N GLY A 156 14.88 -2.67 2.46
CA GLY A 156 14.01 -1.65 1.91
C GLY A 156 12.81 -2.19 1.12
N PRO A 157 11.99 -1.29 0.56
CA PRO A 157 10.88 -1.65 -0.29
C PRO A 157 11.37 -2.19 -1.64
N PHE A 158 10.66 -3.18 -2.17
CA PHE A 158 10.79 -3.58 -3.57
C PHE A 158 10.25 -2.45 -4.45
N VAL A 159 10.99 -2.09 -5.49
CA VAL A 159 10.54 -1.06 -6.44
C VAL A 159 10.20 -1.73 -7.76
N VAL A 160 8.92 -1.79 -8.07
CA VAL A 160 8.42 -2.24 -9.37
C VAL A 160 8.22 -1.02 -10.25
N THR A 161 8.85 -0.99 -11.42
CA THR A 161 8.65 0.07 -12.42
C THR A 161 8.15 -0.57 -13.70
N GLY A 162 7.17 0.05 -14.34
CA GLY A 162 6.65 -0.46 -15.60
C GLY A 162 5.81 0.55 -16.35
N SER A 163 5.31 0.09 -17.48
CA SER A 163 4.45 0.86 -18.36
C SER A 163 3.38 -0.06 -18.90
N PHE A 164 2.14 0.42 -19.02
CA PHE A 164 1.08 -0.31 -19.71
C PHE A 164 0.41 0.56 -20.76
N ARG A 165 -0.21 -0.10 -21.73
CA ARG A 165 -0.98 0.53 -22.80
C ARG A 165 -2.43 0.12 -22.65
N THR A 166 -3.31 1.10 -22.59
CA THR A 166 -4.75 0.85 -22.69
C THR A 166 -5.13 0.54 -24.14
N TRP A 167 -6.24 -0.15 -24.36
CA TRP A 167 -6.67 -0.56 -25.70
C TRP A 167 -6.79 0.61 -26.70
N THR A 168 -7.20 1.79 -26.24
CA THR A 168 -7.33 3.02 -27.05
C THR A 168 -6.06 3.89 -27.07
N GLY A 169 -5.07 3.56 -26.24
CA GLY A 169 -3.93 4.42 -25.95
C GLY A 169 -2.78 4.28 -26.95
N VAL A 170 -2.44 5.38 -27.63
CA VAL A 170 -1.15 5.50 -28.34
C VAL A 170 -0.01 5.70 -27.33
N ILE A 171 -0.31 6.31 -26.17
CA ILE A 171 0.68 6.74 -25.20
C ILE A 171 0.66 5.81 -23.97
N PRO A 172 1.80 5.23 -23.58
CA PRO A 172 1.88 4.37 -22.41
C PRO A 172 1.67 5.15 -21.11
N VAL A 173 1.02 4.52 -20.14
CA VAL A 173 0.96 5.00 -18.75
C VAL A 173 2.11 4.37 -17.99
N ASN A 174 2.98 5.20 -17.43
CA ASN A 174 4.10 4.74 -16.61
C ASN A 174 3.68 4.67 -15.15
N PHE A 175 4.18 3.66 -14.44
CA PHE A 175 3.93 3.50 -13.03
C PHE A 175 5.19 3.11 -12.27
N LYS A 176 5.18 3.42 -10.98
CA LYS A 176 6.16 2.92 -10.01
C LYS A 176 5.44 2.49 -8.74
N VAL A 177 5.67 1.26 -8.30
CA VAL A 177 5.14 0.70 -7.05
C VAL A 177 6.30 0.47 -6.09
N PHE A 178 6.15 0.94 -4.86
CA PHE A 178 7.02 0.64 -3.73
C PHE A 178 6.26 -0.35 -2.84
N ILE A 179 6.81 -1.54 -2.64
CA ILE A 179 6.14 -2.61 -1.87
C ILE A 179 7.02 -2.94 -0.67
N GLN A 180 6.46 -2.84 0.53
CA GLN A 180 7.15 -3.18 1.78
C GLN A 180 7.04 -4.67 2.08
N ALA A 181 7.96 -5.16 2.92
CA ALA A 181 7.97 -6.55 3.39
C ALA A 181 6.69 -6.97 4.14
N ASN A 182 5.90 -6.04 4.64
CA ASN A 182 4.63 -6.30 5.34
C ASN A 182 3.40 -6.30 4.42
N GLY A 183 3.60 -6.20 3.10
CA GLY A 183 2.52 -6.14 2.12
C GLY A 183 1.94 -4.75 1.90
N THR A 184 2.39 -3.70 2.58
CA THR A 184 1.93 -2.33 2.25
C THR A 184 2.60 -1.81 0.99
N GLY A 185 1.82 -1.13 0.14
CA GLY A 185 2.24 -0.63 -1.15
C GLY A 185 1.98 0.87 -1.33
N ARG A 186 2.83 1.52 -2.13
CA ARG A 186 2.59 2.86 -2.68
C ARG A 186 2.78 2.84 -4.19
N ILE A 187 1.76 3.20 -4.94
CA ILE A 187 1.84 3.33 -6.40
C ILE A 187 1.80 4.81 -6.80
N ILE A 188 2.62 5.14 -7.80
CA ILE A 188 2.65 6.43 -8.46
C ILE A 188 2.41 6.18 -9.95
N PHE A 189 1.38 6.81 -10.51
CA PHE A 189 1.16 6.89 -11.95
C PHE A 189 1.70 8.22 -12.46
N TYR A 190 2.43 8.18 -13.57
CA TYR A 190 2.98 9.37 -14.22
C TYR A 190 2.18 9.68 -15.48
N ALA A 191 1.63 10.89 -15.51
CA ALA A 191 1.03 11.47 -16.71
C ALA A 191 2.13 12.05 -17.63
N ASN A 192 1.83 12.10 -18.92
CA ASN A 192 2.77 12.57 -19.94
C ASN A 192 3.08 14.07 -19.84
N ASP A 193 2.22 14.84 -19.18
CA ASP A 193 2.37 16.27 -18.92
C ASP A 193 3.09 16.57 -17.60
N GLY A 194 3.63 15.55 -16.93
CA GLY A 194 4.31 15.66 -15.65
C GLY A 194 3.39 15.55 -14.42
N GLY A 195 2.08 15.40 -14.61
CA GLY A 195 1.14 15.08 -13.53
C GLY A 195 1.43 13.73 -12.87
N GLN A 196 1.10 13.58 -11.58
CA GLN A 196 1.32 12.33 -10.84
C GLN A 196 0.16 12.00 -9.92
N ALA A 197 -0.35 10.78 -10.00
CA ALA A 197 -1.35 10.27 -9.07
C ALA A 197 -0.73 9.23 -8.14
N THR A 198 -0.82 9.47 -6.83
CA THR A 198 -0.21 8.60 -5.82
C THR A 198 -1.29 7.97 -4.95
N PHE A 199 -1.18 6.67 -4.75
CA PHE A 199 -2.06 5.90 -3.88
C PHE A 199 -1.24 5.01 -2.95
N THR A 200 -1.75 4.77 -1.76
CA THR A 200 -1.23 3.73 -0.85
C THR A 200 -2.31 2.73 -0.51
N GLY A 201 -1.90 1.52 -0.19
CA GLY A 201 -2.81 0.42 0.02
C GLY A 201 -2.10 -0.86 0.42
N ASP A 202 -2.86 -1.94 0.43
CA ASP A 202 -2.33 -3.28 0.68
C ASP A 202 -2.09 -3.99 -0.64
N VAL A 203 -0.97 -4.71 -0.73
CA VAL A 203 -0.59 -5.56 -1.85
C VAL A 203 -0.95 -6.99 -1.50
N VAL A 204 -1.82 -7.57 -2.31
CA VAL A 204 -2.38 -8.90 -2.11
C VAL A 204 -2.32 -9.70 -3.40
N SER A 205 -2.39 -11.01 -3.27
CA SER A 205 -2.56 -11.88 -4.43
C SER A 205 -3.98 -11.75 -4.99
N PRO A 206 -4.19 -11.99 -6.29
CA PRO A 206 -5.51 -11.86 -6.91
C PRO A 206 -6.61 -12.67 -6.23
N GLU A 207 -6.30 -13.88 -5.73
CA GLU A 207 -7.24 -14.74 -5.02
C GLU A 207 -7.63 -14.23 -3.62
N ASN A 208 -6.82 -13.34 -3.05
CA ASN A 208 -7.08 -12.71 -1.75
C ASN A 208 -7.63 -11.28 -1.89
N ALA A 209 -7.71 -10.76 -3.12
CA ALA A 209 -8.19 -9.41 -3.37
C ALA A 209 -9.70 -9.31 -3.15
N SER A 210 -10.11 -8.39 -2.29
CA SER A 210 -11.52 -8.04 -2.05
C SER A 210 -12.18 -7.37 -3.26
N THR A 211 -11.35 -6.74 -4.10
CA THR A 211 -11.71 -6.05 -5.34
C THR A 211 -11.95 -6.98 -6.53
N LEU A 212 -11.36 -8.19 -6.50
CA LEU A 212 -11.44 -9.18 -7.57
C LEU A 212 -12.24 -10.42 -7.13
N TYR A 213 -13.48 -10.25 -6.66
CA TYR A 213 -14.40 -11.41 -6.54
C TYR A 213 -14.73 -11.99 -7.92
N PRO A 214 -14.80 -13.33 -8.03
CA PRO A 214 -14.02 -14.08 -9.00
C PRO A 214 -14.42 -13.67 -10.42
N LEU A 215 -13.42 -13.27 -11.21
CA LEU A 215 -13.54 -13.32 -12.65
C LEU A 215 -13.93 -14.78 -13.01
N PRO A 216 -15.12 -15.04 -13.60
CA PRO A 216 -15.47 -16.37 -14.08
C PRO A 216 -14.53 -16.84 -15.20
#